data_AF-A0A2E7STA8-F1
#
_entry.id   AF-A0A2E7STA8-F1
#
_cell.length_a   1.000
_cell.length_b   1.000
_cell.length_c   1.000
_cell.angle_alpha   90.00
_cell.angle_beta   90.00
_cell.angle_gamma   90.00
#
_symmetry.space_group_name_H-M   'P 1'
#
loop_
_entity.id
_entity.type
_entity.pdbx_description
1 polymer ?
#
loop_
_entity_poly.entity_id
_entity_poly.type
_entity_poly.pdbx_seq_one_letter_code
_entity_poly.pdbx_strand_id
1 'polypeptide(L)'
;MSEESSGSGKNKKQSWIPKDFLKEVKSFANTEGKQMVGFVRGKFREAMEEDEQVEEPVKETTEKKQSVVVLPVKLLDALKSAANVTGMSVAELIHNCVTRSLEEVIREEDEKKTEALSKLKLLKKEEESN
;
A
#
# COMPACT_ATOMS: atom_id res chain seq x y z
N MET A 1 -20.40 65.60 -10.67
CA MET A 1 -18.94 65.54 -10.43
C MET A 1 -18.73 64.89 -9.09
N SER A 2 -17.96 63.78 -9.09
CA SER A 2 -17.17 63.13 -8.04
C SER A 2 -17.80 62.81 -6.67
N GLU A 3 -17.63 61.66 -6.02
CA GLU A 3 -16.94 60.38 -6.28
C GLU A 3 -17.39 59.38 -5.17
N GLU A 4 -17.31 58.09 -5.45
CA GLU A 4 -17.53 56.95 -4.55
C GLU A 4 -16.61 56.95 -3.31
N SER A 5 -17.06 56.36 -2.19
CA SER A 5 -16.25 55.33 -1.52
C SER A 5 -17.13 54.38 -0.70
N SER A 6 -16.75 53.11 -0.79
CA SER A 6 -17.49 51.91 -0.51
C SER A 6 -17.35 51.41 0.93
N GLY A 7 -18.27 50.54 1.34
CA GLY A 7 -17.84 49.30 1.99
C GLY A 7 -18.34 49.02 3.41
N SER A 8 -19.56 48.48 3.49
CA SER A 8 -19.99 47.40 4.40
C SER A 8 -19.39 47.34 5.82
N GLY A 9 -20.14 47.81 6.81
CA GLY A 9 -19.90 47.51 8.22
C GLY A 9 -20.17 46.04 8.53
N LYS A 10 -19.11 45.24 8.62
CA LYS A 10 -19.16 43.81 8.97
C LYS A 10 -19.58 43.62 10.43
N ASN A 11 -20.63 42.84 10.62
CA ASN A 11 -21.09 42.32 11.91
C ASN A 11 -19.93 41.68 12.69
N LYS A 12 -19.59 42.25 13.86
CA LYS A 12 -18.65 41.67 14.82
C LYS A 12 -19.28 40.43 15.45
N LYS A 13 -19.04 39.25 14.87
CA LYS A 13 -19.24 37.97 15.57
C LYS A 13 -18.15 37.88 16.64
N GLN A 14 -18.55 37.96 17.91
CA GLN A 14 -17.66 37.69 19.05
C GLN A 14 -16.95 36.36 18.81
N SER A 15 -15.62 36.39 18.74
CA SER A 15 -14.80 35.20 18.61
C SER A 15 -14.87 34.40 19.91
N TRP A 16 -15.78 33.43 19.98
CA TRP A 16 -15.80 32.35 20.99
C TRP A 16 -14.65 31.35 20.77
N ILE A 17 -13.54 31.78 20.21
CA ILE A 17 -12.40 30.90 19.95
C ILE A 17 -11.33 31.29 20.95
N PRO A 18 -11.03 30.44 21.96
CA PRO A 18 -9.95 30.70 22.90
C PRO A 18 -8.66 30.98 22.14
N LYS A 19 -7.97 32.07 22.48
CA LYS A 19 -6.73 32.48 21.81
C LYS A 19 -5.65 31.40 21.90
N ASP A 20 -5.69 30.60 22.96
CA ASP A 20 -4.81 29.46 23.19
C ASP A 20 -5.09 28.31 22.24
N PHE A 21 -6.37 28.05 21.91
CA PHE A 21 -6.74 27.06 20.89
C PHE A 21 -6.27 27.46 19.50
N LEU A 22 -6.42 28.74 19.12
CA LEU A 22 -5.88 29.27 17.86
C LEU A 22 -4.36 29.17 17.80
N LYS A 23 -3.68 29.40 18.93
CA LYS A 23 -2.23 29.27 19.04
C LYS A 23 -1.79 27.82 18.92
N GLU A 24 -2.54 26.89 19.52
CA GLU A 24 -2.31 25.45 19.47
C GLU A 24 -2.56 24.88 18.08
N VAL A 25 -3.69 25.20 17.44
CA VAL A 25 -3.99 24.83 16.05
C VAL A 25 -2.95 25.41 15.09
N LYS A 26 -2.51 26.65 15.33
CA LYS A 26 -1.45 27.28 14.52
C LYS A 26 -0.08 26.67 14.78
N SER A 27 0.24 26.25 16.00
CA SER A 27 1.46 25.49 16.28
C SER A 27 1.41 24.11 15.65
N PHE A 28 0.27 23.42 15.71
CA PHE A 28 0.05 22.09 15.14
C PHE A 28 0.17 22.13 13.62
N ALA A 29 -0.47 23.11 12.97
CA ALA A 29 -0.31 23.35 11.54
C ALA A 29 1.13 23.69 11.14
N ASN A 30 1.92 24.30 12.04
CA ASN A 30 3.32 24.60 11.77
C ASN A 30 4.28 23.43 12.05
N THR A 31 4.01 22.59 13.04
CA THR A 31 4.90 21.48 13.42
C THR A 31 4.56 20.22 12.65
N GLU A 32 3.30 19.79 12.70
CA GLU A 32 2.84 18.59 11.98
C GLU A 32 2.65 18.87 10.50
N GLY A 33 2.19 20.06 10.13
CA GLY A 33 2.09 20.46 8.73
C GLY A 33 3.45 20.45 8.01
N LYS A 34 4.53 20.86 8.69
CA LYS A 34 5.89 20.76 8.13
C LYS A 34 6.37 19.31 7.98
N GLN A 35 6.04 18.45 8.93
CA GLN A 35 6.37 17.02 8.83
C GLN A 35 5.62 16.37 7.67
N MET A 36 4.34 16.69 7.51
CA MET A 36 3.49 16.19 6.44
C MET A 36 3.96 16.67 5.06
N VAL A 37 4.28 17.97 4.92
CA VAL A 37 4.83 18.52 3.67
C VAL A 37 6.21 17.91 3.35
N GLY A 38 7.05 17.67 4.37
CA GLY A 38 8.33 16.99 4.22
C GLY A 38 8.16 15.55 3.73
N PHE A 39 7.19 14.81 4.28
CA PHE A 39 6.84 13.46 3.86
C PHE A 39 6.33 13.42 2.42
N VAL A 40 5.38 14.28 2.06
CA VAL A 40 4.82 14.37 0.70
C VAL A 40 5.91 14.75 -0.31
N ARG A 41 6.74 15.76 -0.01
CA ARG A 41 7.88 16.13 -0.87
C ARG A 41 8.91 15.00 -0.99
N GLY A 42 9.09 14.21 0.06
CA GLY A 42 9.90 13.00 0.05
C GLY A 42 9.34 11.95 -0.92
N LYS A 43 8.04 11.69 -0.87
CA LYS A 43 7.37 10.76 -1.79
C LYS A 43 7.36 11.22 -3.25
N PHE A 44 7.20 12.52 -3.50
CA PHE A 44 7.34 13.06 -4.87
C PHE A 44 8.77 12.97 -5.39
N ARG A 45 9.78 13.15 -4.54
CA ARG A 45 11.19 12.97 -4.92
C ARG A 45 11.50 11.51 -5.20
N GLU A 46 11.08 10.60 -4.33
CA GLU A 46 11.24 9.15 -4.51
C GLU A 46 10.62 8.68 -5.84
N ALA A 47 9.40 9.15 -6.14
CA ALA A 47 8.74 8.84 -7.42
C ALA A 47 9.41 9.49 -8.65
N MET A 48 9.99 10.68 -8.51
CA MET A 48 10.75 11.31 -9.61
C MET A 48 12.15 10.70 -9.80
N GLU A 49 12.82 10.28 -8.73
CA GLU A 49 14.12 9.60 -8.79
C GLU A 49 13.99 8.19 -9.39
N GLU A 50 12.82 7.54 -9.26
CA GLU A 50 12.50 6.28 -9.96
C GLU A 50 12.35 6.46 -11.48
N ASP A 51 11.94 7.64 -11.96
CA ASP A 51 11.74 7.95 -13.37
C ASP A 51 12.98 8.59 -14.05
N GLU A 52 14.01 8.99 -13.31
CA GLU A 52 15.21 9.69 -13.82
C GLU A 52 16.47 8.81 -13.93
N GLN A 53 16.38 7.49 -13.74
CA GLN A 53 17.44 6.56 -14.17
C GLN A 53 17.40 6.36 -15.68
N VAL A 54 18.01 7.32 -16.37
CA VAL A 54 18.39 7.27 -17.77
C VAL A 54 19.32 6.08 -18.02
N GLU A 55 18.97 5.33 -19.07
CA GLU A 55 19.72 4.25 -19.71
C GLU A 55 21.25 4.50 -19.80
N GLU A 56 22.05 3.58 -19.24
CA GLU A 56 23.23 2.99 -19.91
C GLU A 56 23.63 1.66 -19.20
N PRO A 57 24.13 0.65 -19.94
CA PRO A 57 24.04 -0.75 -19.55
C PRO A 57 25.20 -1.15 -18.64
N VAL A 58 25.13 -0.81 -17.35
CA VAL A 58 25.90 -1.55 -16.36
C VAL A 58 25.08 -2.78 -16.01
N LYS A 59 25.67 -3.96 -16.24
CA LYS A 59 25.20 -5.24 -15.73
C LYS A 59 25.21 -5.21 -14.20
N GLU A 60 24.29 -4.47 -13.59
CA GLU A 60 23.86 -4.76 -12.23
C GLU A 60 23.08 -6.06 -12.32
N THR A 61 23.83 -7.14 -12.19
CA THR A 61 23.31 -8.28 -11.46
C THR A 61 23.00 -7.76 -10.06
N THR A 62 21.83 -7.15 -9.89
CA THR A 62 21.08 -7.29 -8.65
C THR A 62 20.85 -8.79 -8.52
N GLU A 63 21.87 -9.52 -8.08
CA GLU A 63 21.70 -10.75 -7.36
C GLU A 63 20.81 -10.36 -6.19
N LYS A 64 19.49 -10.42 -6.40
CA LYS A 64 18.51 -10.57 -5.34
C LYS A 64 19.19 -11.55 -4.42
N LYS A 65 19.63 -11.13 -3.23
CA LYS A 65 20.28 -12.01 -2.25
C LYS A 65 19.36 -13.21 -2.15
N GLN A 66 19.71 -14.29 -2.83
CA GLN A 66 18.86 -15.47 -2.86
C GLN A 66 18.95 -15.93 -1.42
N SER A 67 17.88 -15.77 -0.66
CA SER A 67 17.81 -16.29 0.68
C SER A 67 17.93 -17.80 0.53
N VAL A 68 19.14 -18.32 0.68
CA VAL A 68 19.41 -19.75 0.56
C VAL A 68 18.77 -20.41 1.77
N VAL A 69 17.60 -20.99 1.55
CA VAL A 69 16.92 -21.78 2.57
C VAL A 69 17.56 -23.16 2.59
N VAL A 70 18.28 -23.46 3.67
CA VAL A 70 18.87 -24.78 3.88
C VAL A 70 17.87 -25.64 4.66
N LEU A 71 17.43 -26.74 4.03
CA LEU A 71 16.54 -27.69 4.67
C LEU A 71 17.30 -28.59 5.66
N PRO A 72 16.72 -28.88 6.85
CA PRO A 72 17.20 -29.93 7.73
C PRO A 72 17.34 -31.29 7.02
N VAL A 73 18.36 -32.08 7.39
CA VAL A 73 18.69 -33.37 6.75
C VAL A 73 17.49 -34.33 6.71
N LYS A 74 16.74 -34.44 7.81
CA LYS A 74 15.54 -35.29 7.88
C LYS A 74 14.48 -34.93 6.83
N LEU A 75 14.33 -33.64 6.53
CA LEU A 75 13.38 -33.16 5.52
C LEU A 75 13.90 -33.43 4.10
N LEU A 76 15.21 -33.29 3.88
CA LEU A 76 15.84 -33.68 2.62
C LEU A 76 15.66 -35.17 2.33
N ASP A 77 15.81 -36.03 3.33
CA ASP A 77 15.65 -37.48 3.17
C ASP A 77 14.19 -37.86 2.88
N ALA A 78 13.24 -37.23 3.56
CA ALA A 78 11.82 -37.40 3.26
C ALA A 78 11.48 -36.96 1.83
N LEU A 79 12.04 -35.82 1.40
CA LEU A 79 11.81 -35.27 0.07
C LEU A 79 12.42 -36.13 -1.04
N LYS A 80 13.64 -36.66 -0.82
CA LYS A 80 14.26 -37.65 -1.72
C LYS A 80 13.44 -38.93 -1.80
N SER A 81 12.93 -39.41 -0.66
CA SER A 81 12.08 -40.61 -0.61
C SER A 81 10.78 -40.39 -1.40
N ALA A 82 10.14 -39.23 -1.22
CA ALA A 82 8.95 -38.86 -1.98
C ALA A 82 9.24 -38.73 -3.49
N ALA A 83 10.33 -38.08 -3.86
CA ALA A 83 10.79 -37.97 -5.25
C ALA A 83 10.98 -39.36 -5.91
N ASN A 84 11.57 -40.30 -5.19
CA ASN A 84 11.73 -41.68 -5.67
C ASN A 84 10.39 -42.39 -5.91
N VAL A 85 9.40 -42.16 -5.02
CA VAL A 85 8.07 -42.77 -5.14
C VAL A 85 7.25 -42.16 -6.27
N THR A 86 7.36 -40.84 -6.47
CA THR A 86 6.60 -40.13 -7.52
C THR A 86 7.27 -40.20 -8.89
N GLY A 87 8.55 -40.58 -8.95
CA GLY A 87 9.35 -40.55 -10.18
C GLY A 87 9.72 -39.14 -10.64
N MET A 88 9.48 -38.13 -9.80
CA MET A 88 9.81 -36.72 -10.09
C MET A 88 11.15 -36.34 -9.47
N SER A 89 11.84 -35.35 -10.01
CA SER A 89 12.96 -34.76 -9.32
C SER A 89 12.51 -34.04 -8.05
N VAL A 90 13.43 -33.90 -7.08
CA VAL A 90 13.18 -33.14 -5.86
C VAL A 90 12.77 -31.69 -6.16
N ALA A 91 13.37 -31.07 -7.18
CA ALA A 91 13.05 -29.70 -7.57
C ALA A 91 11.62 -29.58 -8.15
N GLU A 92 11.23 -30.50 -9.03
CA GLU A 92 9.86 -30.54 -9.57
C GLU A 92 8.83 -30.80 -8.48
N LEU A 93 9.15 -31.68 -7.53
CA LEU A 93 8.27 -31.96 -6.40
C LEU A 93 8.07 -30.73 -5.52
N ILE A 94 9.16 -30.00 -5.18
CA ILE A 94 9.06 -28.73 -4.45
C ILE A 94 8.20 -27.74 -5.23
N HIS A 95 8.49 -27.56 -6.52
CA HIS A 95 7.76 -26.62 -7.35
C HIS A 95 6.26 -26.92 -7.37
N ASN A 96 5.87 -28.17 -7.65
CA ASN A 96 4.48 -28.59 -7.68
C ASN A 96 3.77 -28.42 -6.32
N CYS A 97 4.44 -28.75 -5.22
CA CYS A 97 3.90 -28.55 -3.88
C CYS A 97 3.65 -27.07 -3.57
N VAL A 98 4.62 -26.21 -3.90
CA VAL A 98 4.50 -24.76 -3.66
C VAL A 98 3.43 -24.16 -4.56
N THR A 99 3.41 -24.49 -5.85
CA THR A 99 2.39 -24.04 -6.80
C THR A 99 0.99 -24.39 -6.32
N ARG A 100 0.75 -25.68 -5.99
CA ARG A 100 -0.56 -26.12 -5.51
C ARG A 100 -0.98 -25.43 -4.20
N SER A 101 -0.05 -25.27 -3.27
CA SER A 101 -0.32 -24.58 -2.00
C SER A 101 -0.70 -23.12 -2.22
N LEU A 102 -0.05 -22.43 -3.16
CA LEU A 102 -0.37 -21.05 -3.51
C LEU A 102 -1.69 -20.94 -4.28
N GLU A 103 -1.98 -21.85 -5.20
CA GLU A 103 -3.27 -21.90 -5.91
C GLU A 103 -4.45 -22.03 -4.94
N GLU A 104 -4.31 -22.86 -3.89
CA GLU A 104 -5.34 -23.00 -2.86
C GLU A 104 -5.57 -21.69 -2.10
N VAL A 105 -4.51 -21.00 -1.69
CA VAL A 105 -4.60 -19.70 -1.01
C VAL A 105 -5.23 -18.62 -1.90
N ILE A 106 -4.81 -18.54 -3.17
CA ILE A 106 -5.35 -17.56 -4.12
C ILE A 106 -6.83 -17.79 -4.33
N ARG A 107 -7.24 -19.05 -4.52
CA ARG A 107 -8.65 -19.41 -4.70
C ARG A 107 -9.50 -19.02 -3.49
N GLU A 108 -9.03 -19.27 -2.27
CA GLU A 108 -9.73 -18.84 -1.05
C GLU A 108 -9.87 -17.31 -0.97
N GLU A 109 -8.86 -16.56 -1.40
CA GLU A 109 -8.92 -15.10 -1.45
C GLU A 109 -9.93 -14.61 -2.50
N ASP A 110 -9.96 -15.23 -3.68
CA ASP A 110 -10.92 -14.91 -4.73
C ASP A 110 -12.37 -15.22 -4.31
N GLU A 111 -12.59 -16.32 -3.60
CA GLU A 111 -13.91 -16.65 -3.03
C GLU A 111 -14.35 -15.57 -2.02
N LYS A 112 -13.47 -15.13 -1.12
CA LYS A 112 -13.76 -14.04 -0.18
C LYS A 112 -14.05 -12.72 -0.90
N LYS A 113 -13.28 -12.41 -1.94
CA LYS A 113 -13.45 -11.21 -2.77
C LYS A 113 -14.78 -11.23 -3.51
N THR A 114 -15.14 -12.36 -4.12
CA THR A 114 -16.41 -12.49 -4.85
C THR A 114 -17.61 -12.42 -3.93
N GLU A 115 -17.53 -13.01 -2.73
CA GLU A 115 -18.56 -12.87 -1.69
C GLU A 115 -18.72 -11.41 -1.25
N ALA A 116 -17.62 -10.71 -0.96
CA ALA A 116 -17.64 -9.30 -0.58
C ALA A 116 -18.24 -8.41 -1.68
N LEU A 117 -17.87 -8.63 -2.95
CA LEU A 117 -18.43 -7.91 -4.08
C LEU A 117 -19.93 -8.18 -4.26
N SER A 118 -20.38 -9.41 -3.99
CA SER A 118 -21.81 -9.75 -4.01
C SER A 118 -22.58 -9.00 -2.94
N LYS A 119 -22.06 -8.95 -1.70
CA LYS A 119 -22.64 -8.18 -0.59
C LYS A 119 -22.71 -6.69 -0.92
N LEU A 120 -21.64 -6.12 -1.48
CA LEU A 120 -21.61 -4.72 -1.89
C LEU A 120 -22.67 -4.40 -2.95
N LYS A 121 -22.85 -5.29 -3.94
CA LYS A 121 -23.90 -5.13 -4.96
C LYS A 121 -25.31 -5.15 -4.35
N LEU A 122 -25.56 -6.00 -3.36
CA LEU A 122 -26.85 -6.06 -2.66
C LEU A 122 -27.13 -4.76 -1.90
N LEU A 123 -26.15 -4.26 -1.14
CA LEU A 123 -26.27 -3.00 -0.40
C LEU A 123 -26.53 -1.82 -1.33
N LYS A 124 -25.81 -1.73 -2.45
CA LYS A 124 -26.02 -0.66 -3.43
C LYS A 124 -27.43 -0.68 -4.03
N LYS A 125 -27.98 -1.87 -4.28
CA LYS A 125 -29.35 -2.02 -4.79
C LYS A 125 -30.40 -1.61 -3.74
N GLU A 126 -30.14 -1.87 -2.47
CA GLU A 126 -31.00 -1.45 -1.36
C GLU A 126 -31.00 0.08 -1.19
N GLU A 127 -29.84 0.74 -1.32
CA GLU A 127 -29.73 2.20 -1.35
C GLU A 127 -30.46 2.85 -2.53
N GLU A 128 -30.40 2.25 -3.72
CA GLU A 128 -31.09 2.74 -4.92
C GLU A 128 -32.61 2.52 -4.88
N SER A 129 -33.11 1.68 -3.96
CA SER A 129 -34.54 1.36 -3.82
C SER A 129 -35.24 2.13 -2.70
N ASN A 130 -34.51 2.95 -1.93
CA ASN A 130 -35.00 3.85 -0.88
C ASN A 130 -34.98 5.31 -1.32
#